data_AF-A0A1I7UKV0-F1
#
_entry.id   AF-A0A1I7UKV0-F1
#
_cell.length_a   1.000
_cell.length_b   1.000
_cell.length_c   1.000
_cell.angle_alpha   90.00
_cell.angle_beta   90.00
_cell.angle_gamma   90.00
#
_symmetry.space_group_name_H-M   'P 1'
#
loop_
_entity.id
_entity.type
_entity.pdbx_description
1 polymer ?
#
loop_
_entity_poly.entity_id
_entity_poly.type
_entity_poly.pdbx_seq_one_letter_code
_entity_poly.pdbx_strand_id
1 'polypeptide(L)'
;MSGRHKYPFNNVCFFENAREHIERDDFSEIPIGKIGGVDGWYFTIQQRIISDEVRYYPFISTDEEKTMFKYRVYSNILKNDGLSTT
;
A
#
# COMPACT_ATOMS: atom_id res chain seq x y z
N MET A 1 5.95 -27.13 -10.85
CA MET A 1 6.41 -26.01 -10.01
C MET A 1 6.32 -24.74 -10.84
N SER A 2 5.29 -23.92 -10.61
CA SER A 2 5.06 -22.68 -11.36
C SER A 2 6.11 -21.65 -10.96
N GLY A 3 6.88 -21.15 -11.94
CA GLY A 3 7.87 -20.10 -11.73
C GLY A 3 7.20 -18.84 -11.23
N ARG A 4 7.27 -18.61 -9.91
CA ARG A 4 6.92 -17.31 -9.33
C ARG A 4 7.97 -16.33 -9.83
N HIS A 5 7.61 -15.52 -10.83
CA HIS A 5 8.40 -14.34 -11.17
C HIS A 5 8.58 -13.53 -9.89
N LYS A 6 9.82 -13.48 -9.39
CA LYS A 6 10.20 -12.66 -8.24
C LYS A 6 9.94 -11.21 -8.65
N TYR A 7 8.92 -10.58 -8.07
CA TYR A 7 8.63 -9.18 -8.35
C TYR A 7 9.85 -8.33 -7.99
N PRO A 8 10.19 -7.31 -8.80
CA PRO A 8 11.36 -6.48 -8.55
C PRO A 8 11.27 -5.70 -7.23
N PHE A 9 10.05 -5.49 -6.72
CA PHE A 9 9.79 -4.94 -5.40
C PHE A 9 8.93 -5.93 -4.60
N ASN A 10 9.43 -6.36 -3.44
CA ASN A 10 8.71 -7.22 -2.49
C ASN A 10 9.05 -6.73 -1.08
N ASN A 11 8.21 -5.85 -0.54
CA ASN A 11 8.44 -5.23 0.74
C ASN A 11 7.20 -5.34 1.64
N VAL A 12 7.41 -5.24 2.94
CA VAL A 12 6.35 -5.19 3.94
C VAL A 12 6.28 -3.77 4.48
N CYS A 13 5.10 -3.17 4.43
CA CYS A 13 4.81 -1.85 4.99
C CYS A 13 3.95 -2.03 6.24
N PHE A 14 4.20 -1.21 7.27
CA PHE A 14 3.51 -1.30 8.55
C PHE A 14 2.81 0.03 8.85
N PHE A 15 1.56 -0.06 9.30
CA PHE A 15 0.83 1.03 9.91
C PHE A 15 0.50 0.64 11.34
N GLU A 16 1.14 1.29 12.30
CA GLU A 16 0.76 1.18 13.70
C GLU A 16 -0.58 1.90 13.90
N ASN A 17 -1.41 1.45 14.84
CA ASN A 17 -2.65 2.15 15.19
C ASN A 17 -3.58 2.41 13.97
N ALA A 18 -3.68 1.42 13.08
CA ALA A 18 -4.43 1.54 11.84
C ALA A 18 -5.92 1.91 12.06
N ARG A 19 -6.49 1.57 13.22
CA ARG A 19 -7.86 1.96 13.58
C ARG A 19 -7.97 3.46 13.79
N GLU A 20 -7.05 4.03 14.54
CA GLU A 20 -6.97 5.45 14.83
C GLU A 20 -6.78 6.24 13.52
N HIS A 21 -5.97 5.72 12.60
CA HIS A 21 -5.79 6.30 11.28
C HIS A 21 -7.02 6.20 10.38
N ILE A 22 -7.83 5.14 10.50
CA ILE A 22 -9.14 5.05 9.82
C ILE A 22 -10.10 6.13 10.33
N GLU A 23 -10.14 6.36 11.64
CA GLU A 23 -11.04 7.34 12.25
C GLU A 23 -10.68 8.80 11.87
N ARG A 24 -9.40 9.05 11.58
CA ARG A 24 -8.87 10.38 11.25
C ARG A 24 -8.60 10.61 9.76
N ASP A 25 -8.56 9.55 8.96
CA ASP A 25 -8.14 9.55 7.56
C ASP A 25 -6.73 10.17 7.36
N ASP A 26 -5.78 9.83 8.23
CA ASP A 26 -4.44 10.44 8.29
C ASP A 26 -3.30 9.41 8.09
N PHE A 27 -3.53 8.39 7.25
CA PHE A 27 -2.51 7.41 6.91
C PHE A 27 -1.27 8.07 6.28
N SER A 28 -0.11 7.78 6.85
CA SER A 28 1.18 8.31 6.37
C SER A 28 1.62 7.66 5.05
N GLU A 29 2.43 8.39 4.30
CA GLU A 29 3.10 7.87 3.11
C GLU A 29 4.38 7.13 3.50
N ILE A 30 4.49 5.87 3.10
CA ILE A 30 5.66 5.02 3.36
C ILE A 30 6.51 4.99 2.08
N PRO A 31 7.73 5.55 2.08
CA PRO A 31 8.59 5.53 0.90
C PRO A 31 8.93 4.09 0.48
N ILE A 32 8.71 3.77 -0.78
CA ILE A 32 9.06 2.47 -1.39
C ILE A 32 10.17 2.60 -2.45
N GLY A 33 10.60 3.82 -2.74
CA GLY A 33 11.81 4.12 -3.51
C GLY A 33 11.57 4.20 -5.01
N LYS A 34 12.41 3.53 -5.80
CA LYS A 34 12.41 3.60 -7.25
C LYS A 34 11.66 2.43 -7.87
N ILE A 35 10.68 2.69 -8.71
CA ILE A 35 9.95 1.67 -9.49
C ILE A 35 9.96 2.07 -10.96
N GLY A 36 10.36 1.15 -11.84
CA GLY A 36 10.30 1.37 -13.28
C GLY A 36 11.20 2.50 -13.81
N GLY A 37 12.23 2.89 -13.06
CA GLY A 37 13.11 4.01 -13.43
C GLY A 37 12.67 5.36 -12.86
N VAL A 38 11.47 5.46 -12.28
CA VAL A 38 10.94 6.67 -11.65
C VAL A 38 11.19 6.59 -10.14
N ASP A 39 11.72 7.65 -9.55
CA ASP A 39 11.99 7.77 -8.11
C ASP A 39 10.74 8.27 -7.35
N GLY A 40 10.85 8.37 -6.02
CA GLY A 40 9.82 9.00 -5.19
C GLY A 40 8.52 8.22 -5.05
N TRP A 41 8.52 6.91 -5.31
CA TRP A 41 7.33 6.10 -5.03
C TRP A 41 7.12 5.94 -3.54
N TYR A 42 5.85 6.03 -3.14
CA TYR A 42 5.38 5.76 -1.79
C TYR A 42 4.14 4.86 -1.82
N PHE A 43 3.93 4.19 -0.69
CA PHE A 43 2.79 3.36 -0.39
C PHE A 43 1.97 4.03 0.71
N THR A 44 0.65 4.09 0.53
CA THR A 44 -0.27 4.60 1.54
C THR A 44 -1.58 3.81 1.51
N ILE A 45 -2.49 4.09 2.44
CA ILE A 45 -3.87 3.65 2.39
C ILE A 45 -4.72 4.83 1.96
N GLN A 46 -5.55 4.64 0.93
CA GLN A 46 -6.46 5.68 0.46
C GLN A 46 -7.91 5.32 0.80
N GLN A 47 -8.67 6.31 1.27
CA GLN A 47 -10.11 6.23 1.41
C GLN A 47 -10.81 6.49 0.07
N ARG A 48 -11.80 5.66 -0.28
CA ARG A 48 -12.79 5.97 -1.32
C ARG A 48 -14.19 5.62 -0.87
N ILE A 49 -15.15 6.37 -1.39
CA ILE A 49 -16.56 6.03 -1.30
C ILE A 49 -16.94 5.27 -2.58
N ILE A 50 -17.36 4.02 -2.43
CA ILE A 50 -17.79 3.16 -3.54
C ILE A 50 -19.17 2.60 -3.16
N SER A 51 -20.20 2.92 -3.95
CA SER A 51 -21.57 2.48 -3.70
C SER A 51 -22.04 2.82 -2.27
N ASP A 52 -21.82 4.07 -1.85
CA ASP A 52 -22.14 4.61 -0.52
C ASP A 52 -21.40 3.95 0.67
N GLU A 53 -20.44 3.06 0.40
CA GLU A 53 -19.58 2.47 1.42
C GLU A 53 -18.20 3.12 1.42
N VAL A 54 -17.72 3.50 2.60
CA VAL A 54 -16.34 3.93 2.81
C VAL A 54 -15.43 2.71 2.80
N ARG A 55 -14.44 2.70 1.90
CA ARG A 55 -13.45 1.62 1.76
C ARG A 55 -12.05 2.19 1.82
N TYR A 56 -11.18 1.49 2.53
CA TYR A 56 -9.76 1.76 2.62
C TYR A 56 -9.00 0.69 1.85
N TYR A 57 -8.09 1.10 0.97
CA TYR A 57 -7.30 0.15 0.19
C TYR A 57 -5.85 0.62 0.00
N PRO A 58 -4.92 -0.35 -0.16
CA PRO A 58 -3.52 -0.07 -0.52
C PRO A 58 -3.40 0.73 -1.81
N PHE A 59 -2.64 1.82 -1.77
CA PHE A 59 -2.38 2.68 -2.91
C PHE A 59 -0.88 2.94 -3.07
N ILE A 60 -0.40 2.88 -4.30
CA ILE A 60 0.98 3.19 -4.66
C ILE A 60 0.97 4.40 -5.58
N SER A 61 1.71 5.44 -5.21
CA SER A 61 1.79 6.67 -5.97
C SER A 61 3.21 7.22 -5.96
N THR A 62 3.42 8.22 -6.80
CA THR A 62 4.59 9.10 -6.86
C THR A 62 4.06 10.45 -7.30
N ASP A 63 4.68 11.52 -6.80
CA ASP A 63 4.38 12.90 -7.20
C ASP A 63 5.18 13.31 -8.44
N GLU A 64 6.13 12.48 -8.87
CA GLU A 64 6.91 12.67 -10.09
C GLU A 64 6.04 12.54 -11.34
N GLU A 65 6.41 13.26 -12.40
CA GLU A 65 5.69 13.23 -13.67
C GLU A 65 5.68 11.82 -14.26
N LYS A 66 4.48 11.24 -14.37
CA LYS A 66 4.31 9.85 -14.78
C LYS A 66 4.39 9.75 -16.30
N THR A 67 5.48 9.18 -16.82
CA THR A 67 5.38 8.48 -18.11
C THR A 67 4.39 7.33 -17.95
N MET A 68 3.53 7.13 -18.96
CA MET A 68 2.45 6.14 -18.91
C MET A 68 3.01 4.74 -18.60
N PHE A 69 2.81 4.26 -17.38
CA PHE A 69 3.43 3.02 -16.90
C PHE A 69 2.39 1.92 -16.71
N LYS A 70 2.65 0.73 -17.27
CA LYS A 70 1.86 -0.48 -16.99
C LYS A 70 2.58 -1.29 -15.93
N TYR A 71 1.93 -1.51 -14.80
CA TYR A 71 2.47 -2.33 -13.72
C TYR A 71 1.41 -3.30 -13.20
N ARG A 72 1.86 -4.30 -12.46
CA ARG A 72 1.02 -5.25 -11.73
C ARG A 72 1.44 -5.26 -10.27
N VAL A 73 0.49 -4.98 -9.38
CA VAL A 73 0.71 -4.96 -7.93
C VAL A 73 -0.12 -6.05 -7.30
N TYR A 74 0.48 -6.71 -6.31
CA TYR A 74 -0.19 -7.62 -5.41
C TYR A 74 0.01 -7.11 -4.00
N SER A 75 -1.08 -6.88 -3.28
CA SER A 75 -1.07 -6.50 -1.88
C SER A 75 -1.86 -7.52 -1.08
N ASN A 76 -1.39 -7.80 0.13
CA ASN A 76 -2.11 -8.55 1.15
C ASN A 76 -2.07 -7.73 2.42
N ILE A 77 -3.19 -7.66 3.14
CA ILE A 77 -3.28 -6.98 4.42
C ILE A 77 -3.19 -8.04 5.51
N LEU A 78 -2.15 -7.96 6.33
CA LEU A 78 -2.01 -8.77 7.53
C LEU A 78 -2.53 -7.95 8.70
N LYS A 79 -3.70 -8.34 9.22
CA LYS A 79 -4.26 -7.73 10.42
C LYS A 79 -3.65 -8.41 11.64
N ASN A 80 -3.03 -7.62 12.51
CA ASN A 80 -2.69 -8.04 13.86
C ASN A 80 -3.60 -7.26 14.81
N ASP A 81 -4.48 -7.97 15.51
CA ASP A 81 -5.41 -7.39 16.48
C ASP A 81 -4.81 -7.29 17.89
N GLY A 82 -3.51 -7.57 18.04
CA GLY A 82 -2.81 -7.50 19.32
C GLY A 82 -3.20 -8.62 20.29
N LEU A 83 -4.04 -9.58 19.86
CA LEU A 83 -4.36 -10.78 20.62
C LEU A 83 -3.19 -11.75 20.52
N SER A 84 -2.19 -11.50 21.37
CA SER A 84 -1.08 -12.42 21.59
C SER A 84 -1.66 -13.73 22.10
N THR A 85 -1.51 -14.83 21.35
CA THR A 85 -1.66 -16.19 21.89
C THR A 85 -0.75 -16.31 23.11
N THR A 86 -1.39 -16.38 24.28
CA THR A 86 -0.74 -16.65 25.57
C THR A 86 -0.53 -18.15 25.72
#